data_AF-A0A9D1HTA8-F1
#
_entry.id   AF-A0A9D1HTA8-F1
#
_cell.length_a   1.000
_cell.length_b   1.000
_cell.length_c   1.000
_cell.angle_alpha   90.00
_cell.angle_beta   90.00
_cell.angle_gamma   90.00
#
_symmetry.space_group_name_H-M   'P 1'
#
loop_
_entity.id
_entity.type
_entity.pdbx_description
1 polymer ?
#
loop_
_entity_poly.entity_id
_entity_poly.type
_entity_poly.pdbx_seq_one_letter_code
_entity_poly.pdbx_strand_id
1 'polypeptide(L)'
;MTKYCEGCGAVLQTTDRNIEGYVSDMEHTLCERCFRIRNYNDYKSIAKDNTEFMTLLEKINETNDLVVLVVDLMHIHPDIQKIARALHNPLLLVLTKRDLLPRTTYDSKLLQYVDRFQIPFVDKVMISSRKNDHMDELYEKIQKYQTSPNVYVVGLTNAGKSTMLNQMIYNYSDVKREITTSMLPSTTMNFITIPISEELTFIDTPGILDQGNMLEYIDYPTMKKVVPRSEIRPRTYQIKDAQTHVIDSLLRVDYKTQNSVTYYISNVLKIERYYKDTDRLQELERHEITVCEREDVVISGFGFIKIMKPCKLTLFTLKGVSVYTRDSLI
;
A
#
# COMPACT_ATOMS: atom_id res chain seq x y z
N MET A 1 9.02 17.18 34.99
CA MET A 1 9.94 16.29 34.26
C MET A 1 9.43 16.14 32.84
N THR A 2 10.27 16.38 31.84
CA THR A 2 9.93 16.14 30.44
C THR A 2 9.76 14.63 30.23
N LYS A 3 8.56 14.20 29.83
CA LYS A 3 8.22 12.79 29.63
C LYS A 3 8.41 12.46 28.14
N TYR A 4 8.92 11.28 27.83
CA TYR A 4 9.19 10.84 26.46
C TYR A 4 8.31 9.66 26.09
N CYS A 5 7.94 9.57 24.81
CA CYS A 5 7.18 8.45 24.29
C CYS A 5 8.05 7.19 24.25
N GLU A 6 7.59 6.10 24.87
CA GLU A 6 8.30 4.80 24.87
C GLU A 6 8.41 4.17 23.47
N GLY A 7 7.60 4.60 22.49
CA GLY A 7 7.58 4.04 21.13
C GLY A 7 8.48 4.75 20.13
N CYS A 8 8.51 6.10 20.12
CA CYS A 8 9.26 6.88 19.14
C CYS A 8 10.30 7.84 19.74
N GLY A 9 10.39 7.94 21.07
CA GLY A 9 11.33 8.83 21.75
C GLY A 9 10.98 10.33 21.72
N ALA A 10 9.87 10.73 21.09
CA ALA A 10 9.42 12.13 21.07
C ALA A 10 9.02 12.63 22.46
N VAL A 11 9.21 13.93 22.71
CA VAL A 11 8.74 14.60 23.94
C VAL A 11 7.22 14.58 23.98
N LEU A 12 6.63 14.04 25.04
CA LEU A 12 5.18 14.00 25.20
C LEU A 12 4.62 15.39 25.44
N GLN A 13 3.56 15.73 24.71
CA GLN A 13 2.87 17.01 24.77
C GLN A 13 1.36 16.83 24.59
N THR A 14 0.56 17.74 25.11
CA THR A 14 -0.91 17.74 25.01
C THR A 14 -1.46 18.92 24.21
N THR A 15 -0.58 19.75 23.63
CA THR A 15 -0.90 21.06 23.05
C THR A 15 -1.34 21.00 21.60
N ASP A 16 -0.70 20.20 20.75
CA ASP A 16 -1.00 20.15 19.32
C ASP A 16 -1.06 18.70 18.83
N ARG A 17 -2.25 18.29 18.39
CA ARG A 17 -2.51 16.95 17.89
C ARG A 17 -1.75 16.58 16.62
N ASN A 18 -1.26 17.57 15.87
CA ASN A 18 -0.54 17.36 14.62
C ASN A 18 0.98 17.28 14.79
N ILE A 19 1.50 17.54 15.99
CA ILE A 19 2.94 17.49 16.29
C ILE A 19 3.28 16.16 16.96
N GLU A 20 4.49 15.64 16.70
CA GLU A 20 4.98 14.43 17.35
C GLU A 20 4.91 14.51 18.89
N GLY A 21 4.70 13.36 19.52
CA GLY A 21 4.58 13.28 20.96
C GLY A 21 3.21 13.65 21.52
N TYR A 22 2.21 13.98 20.69
CA TYR A 22 0.87 14.29 21.17
C TYR A 22 0.25 13.13 21.98
N VAL A 23 -0.32 13.45 23.14
CA VAL A 23 -1.16 12.57 23.96
C VAL A 23 -2.41 13.34 24.40
N SER A 24 -3.53 12.63 24.57
CA SER A 24 -4.74 13.21 25.19
C SER A 24 -4.55 13.48 26.68
N ASP A 25 -3.65 12.74 27.32
CA ASP A 25 -3.33 12.82 28.73
C ASP A 25 -1.84 12.50 28.95
N MET A 26 -1.17 13.28 29.81
CA MET A 26 0.24 13.09 30.18
C MET A 26 0.49 11.80 30.98
N GLU A 27 -0.56 11.13 31.48
CA GLU A 27 -0.43 9.79 32.08
C GLU A 27 -0.01 8.72 31.08
N HIS A 28 -0.36 8.86 29.80
CA HIS A 28 0.01 7.91 28.76
C HIS A 28 1.53 7.81 28.56
N THR A 29 2.02 6.59 28.27
CA THR A 29 3.43 6.32 27.99
C THR A 29 3.75 6.30 26.49
N LEU A 30 2.73 6.14 25.64
CA LEU A 30 2.82 6.19 24.19
C LEU A 30 2.08 7.39 23.64
N CYS A 31 2.69 8.14 22.72
CA CYS A 31 2.00 9.18 21.96
C CYS A 31 0.88 8.56 21.11
N GLU A 32 -0.13 9.36 20.75
CA GLU A 32 -1.30 8.91 19.99
C GLU A 32 -0.87 8.16 18.72
N ARG A 33 0.19 8.63 18.04
CA ARG A 33 0.77 7.93 16.89
C ARG A 33 1.31 6.55 17.27
N CYS A 34 2.18 6.43 18.27
CA CYS A 34 2.76 5.14 18.66
C CYS A 34 1.71 4.19 19.23
N PHE A 35 0.74 4.72 19.99
CA PHE A 35 -0.39 3.97 20.49
C PHE A 35 -1.24 3.43 19.33
N ARG A 36 -1.49 4.24 18.30
CA ARG A 36 -2.24 3.84 17.11
C ARG A 36 -1.46 2.85 16.25
N ILE A 37 -0.15 3.02 16.08
CA ILE A 37 0.71 2.03 15.41
C ILE A 37 0.62 0.69 16.16
N ARG A 38 0.82 0.71 17.49
CA ARG A 38 0.90 -0.50 18.31
C ARG A 38 -0.43 -1.28 18.40
N ASN A 39 -1.55 -0.57 18.57
CA ASN A 39 -2.84 -1.22 18.82
C ASN A 39 -3.70 -1.36 17.57
N TYR A 40 -3.44 -0.54 16.55
CA TYR A 40 -4.32 -0.40 15.40
C TYR A 40 -3.63 -0.63 14.05
N ASN A 41 -2.31 -0.91 14.02
CA ASN A 41 -1.47 -0.94 12.81
C ASN A 41 -1.66 0.31 11.95
N ASP A 42 -1.82 1.44 12.60
CA ASP A 42 -2.17 2.71 11.99
C ASP A 42 -0.89 3.53 11.80
N TYR A 43 -0.17 3.17 10.73
CA TYR A 43 1.08 3.78 10.33
C TYR A 43 0.82 5.12 9.66
N LYS A 44 0.51 6.17 10.44
CA LYS A 44 0.76 7.54 9.97
C LYS A 44 2.27 7.73 9.86
N SER A 45 2.83 7.34 8.71
CA SER A 45 4.25 7.51 8.38
C SER A 45 4.61 8.99 8.39
N ILE A 46 5.76 9.34 8.96
CA ILE A 46 6.37 10.65 8.71
C ILE A 46 6.86 10.61 7.26
N ALA A 47 6.15 11.37 6.45
CA ALA A 47 6.47 11.73 5.08
C ALA A 47 7.93 12.22 4.92
N LYS A 48 8.69 11.62 3.99
CA LYS A 48 9.80 12.33 3.34
C LYS A 48 9.30 12.94 2.04
N ASP A 49 9.73 14.16 1.73
CA ASP A 49 9.52 14.75 0.42
C ASP A 49 10.24 13.91 -0.65
N ASN A 50 9.73 13.93 -1.89
CA ASN A 50 10.25 13.13 -3.01
C ASN A 50 11.77 13.32 -3.20
N THR A 51 12.26 14.53 -2.91
CA THR A 51 13.69 14.89 -2.99
C THR A 51 14.55 14.08 -2.03
N GLU A 52 14.15 13.96 -0.76
CA GLU A 52 14.93 13.22 0.25
C GLU A 52 14.92 11.71 0.00
N PHE A 53 13.86 11.20 -0.65
CA PHE A 53 13.78 9.81 -1.03
C PHE A 53 14.73 9.47 -2.18
N MET A 54 14.86 10.33 -3.19
CA MET A 54 15.82 10.13 -4.27
C MET A 54 17.26 10.06 -3.74
N THR A 55 17.63 10.93 -2.79
CA THR A 55 18.93 10.86 -2.11
C THR A 55 19.13 9.54 -1.34
N LEU A 56 18.05 8.94 -0.82
CA LEU A 56 18.13 7.63 -0.18
C LEU A 56 18.38 6.52 -1.20
N LEU A 57 17.73 6.56 -2.37
CA LEU A 57 18.01 5.62 -3.46
C LEU A 57 19.45 5.73 -3.96
N GLU A 58 19.99 6.94 -4.09
CA GLU A 58 21.39 7.17 -4.48
C GLU A 58 22.36 6.49 -3.52
N LYS A 59 22.12 6.56 -2.20
CA LYS A 59 22.94 5.85 -1.21
C LYS A 59 22.86 4.34 -1.34
N ILE A 60 21.70 3.78 -1.70
CA ILE A 60 21.54 2.33 -1.92
C ILE A 60 22.34 1.90 -3.15
N ASN A 61 22.37 2.73 -4.20
CA ASN A 61 23.14 2.47 -5.42
C ASN A 61 24.66 2.40 -5.19
N GLU A 62 25.17 2.97 -4.10
CA GLU A 62 26.60 2.89 -3.76
C GLU A 62 27.03 1.52 -3.24
N THR A 63 26.10 0.65 -2.79
CA THR A 63 26.45 -0.60 -2.10
C THR A 63 26.44 -1.84 -2.99
N ASN A 64 25.77 -1.80 -4.14
CA ASN A 64 25.49 -2.97 -5.01
C ASN A 64 24.79 -4.14 -4.29
N ASP A 65 24.20 -3.91 -3.11
CA ASP A 65 23.44 -4.90 -2.36
C ASP A 65 22.11 -5.23 -3.05
N LEU A 66 21.57 -6.42 -2.81
CA LEU A 66 20.23 -6.77 -3.31
C LEU A 66 19.18 -5.82 -2.74
N VAL A 67 18.30 -5.34 -3.62
CA VAL A 67 17.13 -4.56 -3.25
C VAL A 67 15.87 -5.38 -3.46
N VAL A 68 15.08 -5.55 -2.39
CA VAL A 68 13.75 -6.13 -2.41
C VAL A 68 12.74 -5.01 -2.59
N LEU A 69 12.14 -4.93 -3.78
CA LEU A 69 11.11 -3.96 -4.10
C LEU A 69 9.72 -4.53 -3.77
N VAL A 70 9.10 -4.00 -2.73
CA VAL A 70 7.80 -4.46 -2.21
C VAL A 70 6.66 -3.65 -2.84
N VAL A 71 5.72 -4.34 -3.48
CA VAL A 71 4.61 -3.73 -4.22
C VAL A 71 3.29 -4.42 -3.86
N ASP A 72 2.26 -3.63 -3.55
CA ASP A 72 0.90 -4.13 -3.31
C ASP A 72 0.18 -4.47 -4.63
N LEU A 73 -0.25 -5.72 -4.79
CA LEU A 73 -1.01 -6.15 -5.97
C LEU A 73 -2.33 -5.39 -6.17
N MET A 74 -2.98 -4.92 -5.11
CA MET A 74 -4.21 -4.12 -5.20
C MET A 74 -3.94 -2.68 -5.64
N HIS A 75 -2.71 -2.20 -5.45
CA HIS A 75 -2.32 -0.82 -5.70
C HIS A 75 -0.91 -0.73 -6.28
N ILE A 76 -0.73 -1.25 -7.49
CA ILE A 76 0.50 -1.09 -8.27
C ILE A 76 0.55 0.36 -8.78
N HIS A 77 1.12 1.25 -7.97
CA HIS A 77 1.21 2.68 -8.25
C HIS A 77 2.17 2.98 -9.42
N PRO A 78 1.91 4.00 -10.25
CA PRO A 78 2.77 4.37 -11.37
C PRO A 78 4.22 4.70 -10.98
N ASP A 79 4.43 5.27 -9.79
CA ASP A 79 5.78 5.65 -9.34
C ASP A 79 6.69 4.46 -9.08
N ILE A 80 6.17 3.24 -8.95
CA ILE A 80 6.98 2.02 -8.86
C ILE A 80 7.96 1.92 -10.02
N GLN A 81 7.57 2.34 -11.23
CA GLN A 81 8.49 2.35 -12.38
C GLN A 81 9.63 3.36 -12.20
N LYS A 82 9.33 4.55 -11.65
CA LYS A 82 10.33 5.58 -11.42
C LYS A 82 11.35 5.12 -10.38
N ILE A 83 10.85 4.55 -9.28
CA ILE A 83 11.65 4.01 -8.17
C ILE A 83 12.54 2.89 -8.68
N ALA A 84 11.96 1.92 -9.40
CA ALA A 84 12.70 0.78 -9.91
C ALA A 84 13.78 1.18 -10.93
N ARG A 85 13.53 2.17 -11.79
CA ARG A 85 14.53 2.68 -12.75
C ARG A 85 15.64 3.50 -12.10
N ALA A 86 15.38 4.09 -10.93
CA ALA A 86 16.39 4.83 -10.18
C ALA A 86 17.33 3.92 -9.38
N LEU A 87 17.02 2.62 -9.26
CA LEU A 87 17.84 1.62 -8.59
C LEU A 87 18.71 0.87 -9.61
N HIS A 88 20.03 0.89 -9.42
CA HIS A 88 21.01 0.20 -10.28
C HIS A 88 21.45 -1.15 -9.71
N ASN A 89 21.07 -1.43 -8.46
CA ASN A 89 21.32 -2.68 -7.76
C ASN A 89 20.55 -3.87 -8.39
N PRO A 90 20.96 -5.12 -8.10
CA PRO A 90 20.11 -6.29 -8.29
C PRO A 90 18.74 -6.08 -7.62
N LEU A 91 17.65 -6.25 -8.38
CA LEU A 91 16.30 -5.89 -7.94
C LEU A 91 15.38 -7.12 -7.93
N LEU A 92 14.96 -7.57 -6.76
CA LEU A 92 13.97 -8.62 -6.57
C LEU A 92 12.58 -8.00 -6.37
N LEU A 93 11.63 -8.30 -7.27
CA LEU A 93 10.26 -7.81 -7.13
C LEU A 93 9.44 -8.72 -6.23
N VAL A 94 8.84 -8.14 -5.18
CA VAL A 94 7.93 -8.84 -4.27
C VAL A 94 6.54 -8.24 -4.35
N LEU A 95 5.63 -9.01 -4.93
CA LEU A 95 4.22 -8.65 -5.09
C LEU A 95 3.42 -9.18 -3.91
N THR A 96 2.96 -8.30 -3.03
CA THR A 96 2.33 -8.66 -1.76
C THR A 96 0.80 -8.66 -1.85
N LYS A 97 0.16 -9.16 -0.78
CA LYS A 97 -1.30 -9.20 -0.59
C LYS A 97 -2.02 -10.03 -1.66
N ARG A 98 -1.36 -11.07 -2.17
CA ARG A 98 -1.94 -11.99 -3.17
C ARG A 98 -3.27 -12.61 -2.69
N ASP A 99 -3.43 -12.77 -1.38
CA ASP A 99 -4.64 -13.28 -0.72
C ASP A 99 -5.87 -12.37 -0.84
N LEU A 100 -5.69 -11.09 -1.18
CA LEU A 100 -6.80 -10.15 -1.38
C LEU A 100 -7.39 -10.24 -2.79
N LEU A 101 -6.61 -10.67 -3.77
CA LEU A 101 -7.10 -10.87 -5.13
C LEU A 101 -7.86 -12.19 -5.26
N PRO A 102 -8.91 -12.26 -6.11
CA PRO A 102 -9.61 -13.49 -6.37
C PRO A 102 -8.67 -14.65 -6.75
N ARG A 103 -8.94 -15.85 -6.27
CA ARG A 103 -8.17 -17.05 -6.65
C ARG A 103 -8.26 -17.36 -8.15
N THR A 104 -9.33 -16.91 -8.80
CA THR A 104 -9.54 -17.06 -10.25
C THR A 104 -8.66 -16.12 -11.08
N THR A 105 -8.03 -15.11 -10.46
CA THR A 105 -7.03 -14.28 -11.13
C THR A 105 -5.78 -15.11 -11.37
N TYR A 106 -5.42 -15.29 -12.64
CA TYR A 106 -4.21 -16.01 -13.01
C TYR A 106 -2.95 -15.21 -12.69
N ASP A 107 -2.04 -15.83 -11.95
CA ASP A 107 -0.74 -15.28 -11.58
C ASP A 107 0.09 -14.84 -12.79
N SER A 108 -0.01 -15.56 -13.91
CA SER A 108 0.66 -15.20 -15.18
C SER A 108 0.21 -13.84 -15.73
N LYS A 109 -1.04 -13.43 -15.54
CA LYS A 109 -1.52 -12.11 -15.95
C LYS A 109 -0.95 -10.99 -15.09
N LEU A 110 -0.82 -11.24 -13.78
CA LEU A 110 -0.22 -10.28 -12.85
C LEU A 110 1.27 -10.09 -13.15
N LEU A 111 1.98 -11.18 -13.45
CA LEU A 111 3.38 -11.13 -13.90
C LEU A 111 3.51 -10.40 -15.23
N GLN A 112 2.67 -10.72 -16.23
CA GLN A 112 2.64 -10.01 -17.51
C GLN A 112 2.34 -8.52 -17.33
N TYR A 113 1.50 -8.16 -16.36
CA TYR A 113 1.21 -6.76 -16.03
C TYR A 113 2.49 -6.02 -15.64
N VAL A 114 3.27 -6.56 -14.70
CA VAL A 114 4.51 -5.93 -14.26
C VAL A 114 5.67 -6.07 -15.26
N ASP A 115 5.65 -7.07 -16.15
CA ASP A 115 6.62 -7.21 -17.24
C ASP A 115 6.57 -6.03 -18.22
N ARG A 116 5.40 -5.42 -18.42
CA ARG A 116 5.24 -4.22 -19.26
C ARG A 116 6.06 -3.02 -18.78
N PHE A 117 6.48 -3.00 -17.53
CA PHE A 117 7.32 -1.93 -17.01
C PHE A 117 8.75 -1.95 -17.57
N GLN A 118 9.14 -3.08 -18.19
CA GLN A 118 10.45 -3.30 -18.80
C GLN A 118 11.60 -3.05 -17.83
N ILE A 119 11.39 -3.45 -16.57
CA ILE A 119 12.41 -3.36 -15.51
C ILE A 119 13.14 -4.72 -15.43
N PRO A 120 14.48 -4.74 -15.43
CA PRO A 120 15.27 -5.96 -15.33
C PRO A 120 15.33 -6.46 -13.89
N PHE A 121 14.24 -7.06 -13.41
CA PHE A 121 14.22 -7.74 -12.12
C PHE A 121 15.05 -9.03 -12.20
N VAL A 122 15.87 -9.31 -11.17
CA VAL A 122 16.64 -10.56 -11.10
C VAL A 122 15.73 -11.78 -10.94
N ASP A 123 14.60 -11.58 -10.24
CA ASP A 123 13.50 -12.52 -10.13
C ASP A 123 12.24 -11.80 -9.60
N LYS A 124 11.12 -12.53 -9.52
CA LYS A 124 9.84 -12.05 -9.00
C LYS A 124 9.22 -13.11 -8.11
N VAL A 125 8.48 -12.70 -7.10
CA VAL A 125 7.69 -13.60 -6.25
C VAL A 125 6.41 -12.91 -5.78
N MET A 126 5.32 -13.68 -5.75
CA MET A 126 4.04 -13.25 -5.19
C MET A 126 3.86 -13.88 -3.82
N ILE A 127 3.54 -13.07 -2.81
CA ILE A 127 3.41 -13.54 -1.42
C ILE A 127 2.11 -13.08 -0.77
N SER A 128 1.75 -13.78 0.30
CA SER A 128 0.89 -13.22 1.33
C SER A 128 1.53 -13.41 2.70
N SER A 129 2.16 -12.35 3.20
CA SER A 129 2.78 -12.36 4.53
C SER A 129 1.77 -12.69 5.64
N ARG A 130 0.52 -12.21 5.52
CA ARG A 130 -0.55 -12.50 6.50
C ARG A 130 -0.98 -13.96 6.50
N LYS A 131 -0.84 -14.66 5.37
CA LYS A 131 -1.16 -16.09 5.23
C LYS A 131 0.08 -16.97 5.32
N ASN A 132 1.25 -16.38 5.53
CA ASN A 132 2.54 -17.04 5.44
C ASN A 132 2.74 -17.79 4.11
N ASP A 133 2.14 -17.28 3.03
CA ASP A 133 2.12 -17.92 1.72
C ASP A 133 3.30 -17.48 0.88
N HIS A 134 4.03 -18.45 0.29
CA HIS A 134 5.25 -18.27 -0.51
C HIS A 134 6.40 -17.52 0.21
N MET A 135 6.40 -17.51 1.55
CA MET A 135 7.48 -16.88 2.33
C MET A 135 8.81 -17.64 2.22
N ASP A 136 8.77 -18.97 2.14
CA ASP A 136 9.96 -19.80 1.94
C ASP A 136 10.59 -19.54 0.57
N GLU A 137 9.78 -19.48 -0.49
CA GLU A 137 10.25 -19.12 -1.83
C GLU A 137 10.91 -17.74 -1.86
N LEU A 138 10.32 -16.74 -1.18
CA LEU A 138 10.93 -15.42 -1.06
C LEU A 138 12.27 -15.48 -0.33
N TYR A 139 12.35 -16.23 0.77
CA TYR A 139 13.60 -16.39 1.52
C TYR A 139 14.70 -17.05 0.67
N GLU A 140 14.38 -18.14 -0.03
CA GLU A 140 15.31 -18.83 -0.94
C GLU A 140 15.79 -17.91 -2.07
N LYS A 141 14.89 -17.12 -2.68
CA LYS A 141 15.28 -16.13 -3.71
C LYS A 141 16.18 -15.05 -3.14
N ILE A 142 15.90 -14.55 -1.94
CA ILE A 142 16.78 -13.56 -1.30
C ILE A 142 18.18 -14.16 -1.12
N GLN A 143 18.29 -15.36 -0.54
CA GLN A 143 19.59 -16.02 -0.36
C GLN A 143 20.32 -16.29 -1.68
N LYS A 144 19.58 -16.62 -2.75
CA LYS A 144 20.14 -16.87 -4.07
C LYS A 144 20.69 -15.61 -4.75
N TYR A 145 20.01 -14.48 -4.59
CA TYR A 145 20.32 -13.24 -5.32
C TYR A 145 21.01 -12.16 -4.47
N GLN A 146 21.14 -12.35 -3.16
CA GLN A 146 21.87 -11.43 -2.30
C GLN A 146 23.35 -11.40 -2.69
N THR A 147 23.89 -10.20 -2.81
CA THR A 147 25.31 -9.94 -3.13
C THR A 147 26.17 -9.75 -1.89
N SER A 148 25.53 -9.48 -0.75
CA SER A 148 26.14 -9.42 0.57
C SER A 148 25.11 -9.86 1.62
N PRO A 149 25.48 -9.95 2.91
CA PRO A 149 24.51 -10.17 3.99
C PRO A 149 23.44 -9.07 4.10
N ASN A 150 23.69 -7.86 3.57
CA ASN A 150 22.75 -6.75 3.64
C ASN A 150 21.77 -6.81 2.46
N VAL A 151 20.47 -6.70 2.77
CA VAL A 151 19.40 -6.65 1.77
C VAL A 151 18.50 -5.46 2.04
N TYR A 152 18.43 -4.51 1.11
CA TYR A 152 17.60 -3.32 1.26
C TYR A 152 16.15 -3.63 0.94
N VAL A 153 15.22 -3.10 1.73
CA VAL A 153 13.79 -3.28 1.48
C VAL A 153 13.13 -1.94 1.20
N VAL A 154 12.68 -1.76 -0.05
CA VAL A 154 12.14 -0.51 -0.59
C VAL A 154 10.70 -0.72 -1.03
N GLY A 155 9.84 0.28 -0.84
CA GLY A 155 8.47 0.25 -1.33
C GLY A 155 7.67 1.47 -0.91
N LEU A 156 6.47 1.61 -1.48
CA LEU A 156 5.52 2.64 -1.02
C LEU A 156 5.05 2.35 0.40
N THR A 157 4.56 3.39 1.08
CA THR A 157 3.78 3.23 2.31
C THR A 157 2.58 2.32 2.02
N ASN A 158 2.23 1.47 2.99
CA ASN A 158 1.17 0.46 2.87
C ASN A 158 1.39 -0.66 1.85
N ALA A 159 2.55 -0.75 1.18
CA ALA A 159 2.87 -1.85 0.25
C ALA A 159 2.98 -3.24 0.93
N GLY A 160 2.96 -3.31 2.26
CA GLY A 160 3.08 -4.57 3.02
C GLY A 160 4.50 -4.87 3.54
N LYS A 161 5.44 -3.93 3.37
CA LYS A 161 6.84 -4.04 3.81
C LYS A 161 7.01 -4.49 5.27
N SER A 162 6.41 -3.76 6.22
CA SER A 162 6.52 -4.11 7.65
C SER A 162 5.89 -5.46 7.98
N THR A 163 4.79 -5.83 7.31
CA THR A 163 4.17 -7.15 7.50
C THR A 163 5.06 -8.28 6.97
N MET A 164 5.70 -8.06 5.82
CA MET A 164 6.66 -8.99 5.24
C MET A 164 7.88 -9.17 6.14
N LEU A 165 8.49 -8.07 6.59
CA LEU A 165 9.65 -8.09 7.49
C LEU A 165 9.33 -8.80 8.81
N ASN A 166 8.18 -8.50 9.44
CA ASN A 166 7.77 -9.20 10.65
C ASN A 166 7.60 -10.71 10.44
N GLN A 167 7.02 -11.11 9.30
CA GLN A 167 6.86 -12.52 8.98
C GLN A 167 8.21 -13.20 8.75
N MET A 168 9.16 -12.50 8.11
CA MET A 168 10.55 -12.98 7.95
C MET A 168 11.25 -13.18 9.29
N ILE A 169 11.17 -12.20 10.19
CA ILE A 169 11.73 -12.30 11.54
C ILE A 169 11.14 -13.50 12.27
N TYR A 170 9.81 -13.65 12.23
CA TYR A 170 9.12 -14.73 12.91
C TYR A 170 9.54 -16.12 12.40
N ASN A 171 9.66 -16.28 11.08
CA ASN A 171 9.96 -17.56 10.45
C ASN A 171 11.44 -17.95 10.55
N TYR A 172 12.35 -17.01 10.28
CA TYR A 172 13.76 -17.31 9.98
C TYR A 172 14.76 -16.69 10.97
N SER A 173 14.31 -15.84 11.91
CA SER A 173 15.26 -15.28 12.88
C SER A 173 15.68 -16.32 13.92
N ASP A 174 16.99 -16.45 14.11
CA ASP A 174 17.59 -17.23 15.19
C ASP A 174 17.40 -16.57 16.57
N VAL A 175 16.96 -15.29 16.60
CA VAL A 175 16.72 -14.47 17.79
C VAL A 175 15.37 -14.82 18.44
N LYS A 176 15.10 -16.12 18.63
CA LYS A 176 13.83 -16.66 19.15
C LYS A 176 13.61 -16.46 20.67
N ARG A 177 14.36 -15.61 21.38
CA ARG A 177 14.28 -15.52 22.87
C ARG A 177 14.09 -14.16 23.53
N GLU A 178 14.06 -13.04 22.83
CA GLU A 178 13.66 -11.75 23.43
C GLU A 178 12.88 -10.88 22.46
N ILE A 179 11.73 -11.35 21.98
CA ILE A 179 10.80 -10.50 21.23
C ILE A 179 9.70 -10.08 22.20
N THR A 180 10.02 -9.08 23.04
CA THR A 180 8.97 -8.26 23.65
C THR A 180 8.19 -7.58 22.53
N THR A 181 6.87 -7.55 22.70
CA THR A 181 5.83 -7.23 21.71
C THR A 181 5.80 -5.75 21.29
N SER A 182 6.95 -5.15 20.98
CA SER A 182 7.04 -3.71 20.67
C SER A 182 8.20 -3.27 19.77
N MET A 183 9.08 -4.14 19.28
CA MET A 183 10.22 -3.68 18.47
C MET A 183 10.00 -3.84 16.96
N LEU A 184 9.16 -2.98 16.40
CA LEU A 184 9.47 -2.37 15.11
C LEU A 184 9.72 -0.89 15.39
N PRO A 185 10.93 -0.35 15.14
CA PRO A 185 11.14 1.08 15.17
C PRO A 185 10.22 1.71 14.13
N SER A 186 9.24 2.43 14.64
CA SER A 186 8.33 3.22 13.83
C SER A 186 9.15 4.38 13.25
N THR A 187 9.49 4.28 11.96
CA THR A 187 9.98 5.38 11.09
C THR A 187 10.67 6.53 11.83
N THR A 188 11.96 6.36 12.10
CA THR A 188 12.89 7.48 12.35
C THR A 188 13.71 7.74 11.07
N MET A 189 14.35 8.90 11.00
CA MET A 189 14.98 9.48 9.81
C MET A 189 16.10 8.65 9.13
N ASN A 190 16.37 7.43 9.58
CA ASN A 190 17.52 6.59 9.22
C ASN A 190 17.07 5.16 8.83
N PHE A 191 17.93 4.47 8.08
CA PHE A 191 17.80 3.04 7.82
C PHE A 191 17.67 2.25 9.13
N ILE A 192 16.79 1.26 9.16
CA ILE A 192 16.66 0.34 10.29
C ILE A 192 17.28 -1.00 9.89
N THR A 193 18.28 -1.43 10.64
CA THR A 193 18.95 -2.71 10.43
C THR A 193 18.25 -3.80 11.24
N ILE A 194 17.86 -4.88 10.57
CA ILE A 194 17.12 -6.02 11.15
C ILE A 194 17.92 -7.30 10.85
N PRO A 195 18.74 -7.78 11.79
CA PRO A 195 19.46 -9.05 11.62
C PRO A 195 18.47 -10.21 11.66
N ILE A 196 18.49 -11.08 10.64
CA ILE A 196 17.70 -12.30 10.58
C ILE A 196 18.56 -13.48 11.03
N SER A 197 19.73 -13.64 10.40
CA SER A 197 20.73 -14.65 10.72
C SER A 197 22.14 -14.05 10.57
N GLU A 198 23.18 -14.85 10.79
CA GLU A 198 24.56 -14.43 10.51
C GLU A 198 24.79 -14.07 9.03
N GLU A 199 23.98 -14.62 8.13
CA GLU A 199 24.13 -14.49 6.68
C GLU A 199 23.12 -13.52 6.04
N LEU A 200 22.14 -13.01 6.79
CA LEU A 200 21.09 -12.13 6.29
C LEU A 200 20.70 -11.05 7.30
N THR A 201 20.76 -9.81 6.82
CA THR A 201 20.33 -8.60 7.53
C THR A 201 19.50 -7.73 6.59
N PHE A 202 18.26 -7.44 6.98
CA PHE A 202 17.43 -6.49 6.24
C PHE A 202 17.77 -5.07 6.63
N ILE A 203 17.91 -4.20 5.63
CA ILE A 203 18.02 -2.75 5.79
C ILE A 203 16.68 -2.15 5.38
N ASP A 204 15.82 -1.91 6.38
CA ASP A 204 14.50 -1.34 6.17
C ASP A 204 14.61 0.16 5.85
N THR A 205 14.06 0.54 4.70
CA THR A 205 14.03 1.95 4.29
C THR A 205 12.69 2.58 4.69
N PRO A 206 12.66 3.88 5.03
CA PRO A 206 11.41 4.62 5.08
C PRO A 206 10.60 4.40 3.79
N GLY A 207 9.30 4.17 3.94
CA GLY A 207 8.41 4.01 2.79
C GLY A 207 8.16 5.34 2.09
N ILE A 208 7.98 5.29 0.77
CA ILE A 208 7.64 6.47 -0.02
C ILE A 208 6.15 6.75 0.14
N LEU A 209 5.78 8.00 0.36
CA LEU A 209 4.37 8.36 0.42
C LEU A 209 3.66 8.12 -0.92
N ASP A 210 2.53 7.44 -0.83
CA ASP A 210 1.53 7.40 -1.90
C ASP A 210 0.64 8.65 -1.81
N GLN A 211 1.05 9.73 -2.47
CA GLN A 211 0.31 10.99 -2.44
C GLN A 211 -1.11 10.80 -3.00
N GLY A 212 -2.10 11.28 -2.26
CA GLY A 212 -3.50 11.17 -2.63
C GLY A 212 -4.11 9.80 -2.31
N ASN A 213 -3.50 9.02 -1.43
CA ASN A 213 -4.10 7.80 -0.91
C ASN A 213 -5.30 8.12 0.01
N MET A 214 -6.47 7.53 -0.27
CA MET A 214 -7.70 7.77 0.50
C MET A 214 -7.54 7.52 2.01
N LEU A 215 -6.67 6.60 2.41
CA LEU A 215 -6.48 6.24 3.81
C LEU A 215 -5.95 7.42 4.65
N GLU A 216 -5.38 8.45 4.02
CA GLU A 216 -4.90 9.66 4.69
C GLU A 216 -6.03 10.62 5.09
N TYR A 217 -7.19 10.54 4.42
CA TYR A 217 -8.30 11.50 4.54
C TYR A 217 -9.51 10.95 5.31
N ILE A 218 -9.45 9.71 5.78
CA ILE A 218 -10.56 9.03 6.46
C ILE A 218 -10.25 8.71 7.92
N ASP A 219 -11.31 8.59 8.72
CA ASP A 219 -11.19 8.16 10.10
C ASP A 219 -10.95 6.64 10.22
N TYR A 220 -10.50 6.22 11.40
CA TYR A 220 -10.13 4.82 11.66
C TYR A 220 -11.30 3.82 11.44
N PRO A 221 -12.53 4.08 11.90
CA PRO A 221 -13.69 3.24 11.59
C PRO A 221 -13.94 3.07 10.10
N THR A 222 -13.82 4.13 9.31
CA THR A 222 -13.99 4.08 7.85
C THR A 222 -12.83 3.34 7.19
N MET A 223 -11.59 3.57 7.63
CA MET A 223 -10.41 2.84 7.17
C MET A 223 -10.59 1.32 7.33
N LYS A 224 -11.17 0.86 8.45
CA LYS A 224 -11.47 -0.57 8.66
C LYS A 224 -12.44 -1.15 7.63
N LYS A 225 -13.33 -0.33 7.06
CA LYS A 225 -14.26 -0.74 6.00
C LYS A 225 -13.57 -0.74 4.64
N VAL A 226 -12.76 0.28 4.36
CA VAL A 226 -12.09 0.48 3.07
C VAL A 226 -11.00 -0.56 2.83
N VAL A 227 -10.15 -0.83 3.83
CA VAL A 227 -9.04 -1.78 3.70
C VAL A 227 -9.56 -3.22 3.68
N PRO A 228 -9.38 -3.98 2.57
CA PRO A 228 -9.83 -5.36 2.49
C PRO A 228 -9.09 -6.26 3.48
N ARG A 229 -9.82 -7.16 4.14
CA ARG A 229 -9.27 -8.10 5.13
C ARG A 229 -9.28 -9.56 4.68
N SER A 230 -10.00 -9.85 3.62
CA SER A 230 -10.19 -11.14 2.99
C SER A 230 -10.25 -10.97 1.48
N GLU A 231 -10.19 -12.10 0.77
CA GLU A 231 -10.34 -12.17 -0.69
C GLU A 231 -11.52 -11.32 -1.18
N ILE A 232 -11.23 -10.36 -2.05
CA ILE A 232 -12.21 -9.46 -2.64
C ILE A 232 -13.08 -10.25 -3.59
N ARG A 233 -14.40 -10.10 -3.44
CA ARG A 233 -15.38 -10.68 -4.34
C ARG A 233 -15.71 -9.65 -5.42
N PRO A 234 -15.34 -9.87 -6.69
CA PRO A 234 -15.62 -8.93 -7.75
C PRO A 234 -17.13 -8.73 -7.91
N ARG A 235 -17.58 -7.47 -7.90
CA ARG A 235 -19.01 -7.14 -8.03
C ARG A 235 -19.27 -6.51 -9.39
N THR A 236 -19.84 -7.29 -10.29
CA THR A 236 -20.13 -6.86 -11.67
C THR A 236 -21.54 -6.32 -11.80
N TYR A 237 -21.68 -5.16 -12.46
CA TYR A 237 -22.96 -4.54 -12.77
C TYR A 237 -23.03 -4.22 -14.27
N GLN A 238 -24.20 -4.48 -14.86
CA GLN A 238 -24.50 -4.09 -16.23
C GLN A 238 -25.09 -2.68 -16.24
N ILE A 239 -24.42 -1.77 -16.94
CA ILE A 239 -24.88 -0.42 -17.24
C ILE A 239 -25.63 -0.47 -18.56
N LYS A 240 -26.97 -0.30 -18.50
CA LYS A 240 -27.85 -0.30 -19.68
C LYS A 240 -28.19 1.11 -20.15
N ASP A 241 -28.37 2.01 -19.18
CA ASP A 241 -28.72 3.41 -19.37
C ASP A 241 -27.92 4.25 -18.37
N ALA A 242 -28.08 5.57 -18.42
CA ALA A 242 -27.46 6.47 -17.46
C ALA A 242 -27.85 6.08 -16.03
N GLN A 243 -26.86 5.83 -15.17
CA GLN A 243 -27.09 5.50 -13.77
C GLN A 243 -25.87 5.87 -12.92
N THR A 244 -26.15 6.11 -11.64
CA THR A 244 -25.18 6.47 -10.63
C THR A 244 -25.00 5.33 -9.65
N HIS A 245 -23.75 4.98 -9.35
CA HIS A 245 -23.40 4.09 -8.26
C HIS A 245 -22.82 4.92 -7.11
N VAL A 246 -23.39 4.78 -5.92
CA VAL A 246 -22.90 5.39 -4.68
C VAL A 246 -22.32 4.29 -3.80
N ILE A 247 -21.10 4.48 -3.30
CA ILE A 247 -20.39 3.53 -2.45
C ILE A 247 -20.16 4.18 -1.09
N ASP A 248 -20.96 3.73 -0.12
CA ASP A 248 -21.11 4.35 1.20
C ASP A 248 -21.18 5.90 1.08
N SER A 249 -20.39 6.65 1.85
CA SER A 249 -20.27 8.11 1.77
C SER A 249 -18.92 8.54 1.16
N LEU A 250 -18.28 7.67 0.40
CA LEU A 250 -16.87 7.82 -0.01
C LEU A 250 -16.68 8.03 -1.50
N LEU A 251 -17.52 7.40 -2.31
CA LEU A 251 -17.34 7.38 -3.75
C LEU A 251 -18.69 7.42 -4.45
N ARG A 252 -18.80 8.25 -5.48
CA ARG A 252 -19.90 8.24 -6.43
C ARG A 252 -19.34 8.10 -7.84
N VAL A 253 -19.99 7.28 -8.67
CA VAL A 253 -19.60 7.09 -10.07
C VAL A 253 -20.85 7.19 -10.94
N ASP A 254 -20.84 8.16 -11.85
CA ASP A 254 -21.90 8.41 -12.81
C ASP A 254 -21.50 7.84 -14.18
N TYR A 255 -22.30 6.88 -14.65
CA TYR A 255 -22.13 6.28 -15.95
C TYR A 255 -23.14 6.85 -16.94
N LYS A 256 -22.68 7.21 -18.13
CA LYS A 256 -23.52 7.76 -19.21
C LYS A 256 -23.72 6.80 -20.38
N THR A 257 -22.94 5.72 -20.45
CA THR A 257 -22.89 4.83 -21.62
C THR A 257 -22.98 3.37 -21.19
N GLN A 258 -23.46 2.53 -22.10
CA GLN A 258 -23.61 1.10 -21.86
C GLN A 258 -22.26 0.43 -21.63
N ASN A 259 -22.14 -0.30 -20.52
CA ASN A 259 -20.90 -0.94 -20.13
C ASN A 259 -21.15 -2.10 -19.16
N SER A 260 -20.15 -2.95 -19.00
CA SER A 260 -20.07 -3.89 -17.88
C SER A 260 -18.96 -3.39 -16.96
N VAL A 261 -19.29 -3.12 -15.71
CA VAL A 261 -18.33 -2.57 -14.74
C VAL A 261 -18.17 -3.53 -13.58
N THR A 262 -16.94 -3.78 -13.17
CA THR A 262 -16.63 -4.72 -12.07
C THR A 262 -15.82 -4.01 -10.99
N TYR A 263 -16.35 -3.98 -9.77
CA TYR A 263 -15.70 -3.35 -8.63
C TYR A 263 -14.80 -4.35 -7.90
N TYR A 264 -13.53 -3.97 -7.72
CA TYR A 264 -12.54 -4.67 -6.90
C TYR A 264 -12.19 -3.79 -5.69
N ILE A 265 -13.11 -3.79 -4.72
CA ILE A 265 -13.05 -3.00 -3.49
C ILE A 265 -13.41 -3.89 -2.30
N SER A 266 -13.18 -3.44 -1.07
CA SER A 266 -13.54 -4.20 0.14
C SER A 266 -14.98 -4.71 0.11
N ASN A 267 -15.17 -5.97 0.52
CA ASN A 267 -16.47 -6.65 0.58
C ASN A 267 -17.45 -6.00 1.57
N VAL A 268 -16.96 -5.18 2.50
CA VAL A 268 -17.77 -4.50 3.53
C VAL A 268 -18.50 -3.28 2.96
N LEU A 269 -17.93 -2.63 1.95
CA LEU A 269 -18.48 -1.42 1.34
C LEU A 269 -19.76 -1.74 0.58
N LYS A 270 -20.82 -0.94 0.74
CA LYS A 270 -22.09 -1.14 0.06
C LYS A 270 -22.14 -0.32 -1.22
N ILE A 271 -22.70 -0.91 -2.28
CA ILE A 271 -22.90 -0.23 -3.57
C ILE A 271 -24.40 -0.06 -3.78
N GLU A 272 -24.87 1.19 -3.78
CA GLU A 272 -26.25 1.58 -4.04
C GLU A 272 -26.37 2.14 -5.46
N ARG A 273 -27.44 1.79 -6.18
CA ARG A 273 -27.64 2.19 -7.58
C ARG A 273 -28.84 3.11 -7.72
N TYR A 274 -28.67 4.16 -8.52
CA TYR A 274 -29.67 5.17 -8.81
C TYR A 274 -29.83 5.32 -10.32
N TYR A 275 -31.06 5.22 -10.80
CA TYR A 275 -31.40 5.32 -12.23
C TYR A 275 -31.99 6.69 -12.60
N LYS A 276 -32.07 7.60 -11.63
CA LYS A 276 -32.44 9.00 -11.78
C LYS A 276 -31.27 9.85 -11.29
N ASP A 277 -31.20 11.08 -11.79
CA ASP A 277 -30.23 12.05 -11.29
C ASP A 277 -30.32 12.20 -9.77
N THR A 278 -29.16 12.31 -9.14
CA THR A 278 -29.02 12.38 -7.69
C THR A 278 -28.02 13.44 -7.31
N ASP A 279 -28.31 14.15 -6.22
CA ASP A 279 -27.41 15.17 -5.65
C ASP A 279 -26.52 14.60 -4.54
N ARG A 280 -26.56 13.28 -4.31
CA ARG A 280 -25.71 12.64 -3.30
C ARG A 280 -24.24 12.86 -3.59
N LEU A 281 -23.48 13.20 -2.54
CA LEU A 281 -22.04 13.36 -2.57
C LEU A 281 -21.57 14.45 -3.56
N GLN A 282 -22.37 15.49 -3.79
CA GLN A 282 -21.99 16.63 -4.65
C GLN A 282 -20.88 17.49 -4.04
N GLU A 283 -20.70 17.43 -2.73
CA GLU A 283 -19.64 18.09 -1.98
C GLU A 283 -18.26 17.47 -2.21
N LEU A 284 -18.20 16.25 -2.76
CA LEU A 284 -16.96 15.55 -3.07
C LEU A 284 -16.29 16.13 -4.32
N GLU A 285 -14.98 15.96 -4.42
CA GLU A 285 -14.19 16.43 -5.54
C GLU A 285 -14.56 15.65 -6.82
N ARG A 286 -14.84 16.38 -7.90
CA ARG A 286 -15.28 15.82 -9.18
C ARG A 286 -14.09 15.53 -10.10
N HIS A 287 -14.06 14.32 -10.66
CA HIS A 287 -13.11 13.86 -11.65
C HIS A 287 -13.84 13.44 -12.93
N GLU A 288 -13.46 14.01 -14.07
CA GLU A 288 -13.90 13.56 -15.40
C GLU A 288 -12.86 12.57 -15.94
N ILE A 289 -13.28 11.31 -16.17
CA ILE A 289 -12.37 10.23 -16.52
C ILE A 289 -12.74 9.69 -17.90
N THR A 290 -11.76 9.68 -18.79
CA THR A 290 -11.87 8.97 -20.08
C THR A 290 -11.14 7.65 -19.94
N VAL A 291 -11.87 6.55 -20.13
CA VAL A 291 -11.34 5.20 -20.04
C VAL A 291 -11.22 4.63 -21.44
N CYS A 292 -10.02 4.18 -21.81
CA CYS A 292 -9.72 3.54 -23.07
C CYS A 292 -10.03 2.03 -23.04
N GLU A 293 -9.76 1.33 -24.14
CA GLU A 293 -9.93 -0.12 -24.17
C GLU A 293 -8.93 -0.79 -23.21
N ARG A 294 -9.40 -1.78 -22.45
CA ARG A 294 -8.58 -2.55 -21.49
C ARG A 294 -7.95 -1.69 -20.39
N GLU A 295 -8.64 -0.66 -19.92
CA GLU A 295 -8.23 0.11 -18.76
C GLU A 295 -9.14 -0.12 -17.54
N ASP A 296 -8.54 -0.02 -16.35
CA ASP A 296 -9.22 0.07 -15.07
C ASP A 296 -9.16 1.52 -14.56
N VAL A 297 -10.19 1.95 -13.83
CA VAL A 297 -10.17 3.19 -13.04
C VAL A 297 -9.71 2.86 -11.63
N VAL A 298 -8.60 3.47 -11.20
CA VAL A 298 -8.01 3.27 -9.87
C VAL A 298 -8.34 4.45 -8.98
N ILE A 299 -8.77 4.16 -7.76
CA ILE A 299 -8.98 5.14 -6.69
C ILE A 299 -7.97 4.81 -5.60
N SER A 300 -6.96 5.67 -5.42
CA SER A 300 -5.85 5.38 -4.50
C SER A 300 -6.34 5.16 -3.07
N GLY A 301 -5.84 4.11 -2.42
CA GLY A 301 -6.28 3.68 -1.08
C GLY A 301 -7.65 2.99 -1.00
N PHE A 302 -8.44 2.92 -2.08
CA PHE A 302 -9.80 2.39 -2.05
C PHE A 302 -9.98 1.09 -2.86
N GLY A 303 -9.35 1.00 -4.02
CA GLY A 303 -9.43 -0.14 -4.94
C GLY A 303 -9.57 0.32 -6.39
N PHE A 304 -10.14 -0.51 -7.25
CA PHE A 304 -10.31 -0.18 -8.67
C PHE A 304 -11.62 -0.70 -9.26
N ILE A 305 -12.00 -0.11 -10.39
CA ILE A 305 -13.17 -0.45 -11.17
C ILE A 305 -12.71 -0.85 -12.56
N LYS A 306 -12.93 -2.10 -12.93
CA LYS A 306 -12.69 -2.58 -14.29
C LYS A 306 -13.84 -2.15 -15.20
N ILE A 307 -13.51 -1.55 -16.33
CA ILE A 307 -14.47 -1.07 -17.33
C ILE A 307 -14.22 -1.82 -18.64
N MET A 308 -15.26 -2.44 -19.21
CA MET A 308 -15.10 -3.34 -20.36
C MET A 308 -15.03 -2.62 -21.72
N LYS A 309 -15.70 -1.48 -21.85
CA LYS A 309 -15.76 -0.69 -23.10
C LYS A 309 -15.22 0.72 -22.89
N PRO A 310 -14.58 1.33 -23.89
CA PRO A 310 -14.17 2.73 -23.80
C PRO A 310 -15.34 3.63 -23.47
N CYS A 311 -15.18 4.53 -22.50
CA CYS A 311 -16.24 5.46 -22.11
C CYS A 311 -15.71 6.68 -21.38
N LYS A 312 -16.55 7.71 -21.27
CA LYS A 312 -16.37 8.80 -20.31
C LYS A 312 -17.30 8.58 -19.12
N LEU A 313 -16.76 8.73 -17.92
CA LEU A 313 -17.52 8.69 -16.68
C LEU A 313 -17.12 9.85 -15.77
N THR A 314 -18.03 10.21 -14.86
CA THR A 314 -17.77 11.20 -13.84
C THR A 314 -17.66 10.49 -12.50
N LEU A 315 -16.60 10.75 -11.74
CA LEU A 315 -16.35 10.15 -10.44
C LEU A 315 -16.20 11.25 -9.39
N PHE A 316 -16.80 11.06 -8.22
CA PHE A 316 -16.69 11.97 -7.09
C PHE A 316 -16.11 11.25 -5.87
N THR A 317 -15.07 11.82 -5.26
CA THR A 317 -14.38 11.24 -4.10
C THR A 317 -13.86 12.33 -3.15
N LEU A 318 -13.32 11.95 -1.99
CA LEU A 318 -12.74 12.88 -1.03
C LEU A 318 -11.67 13.76 -1.67
N LYS A 319 -11.63 15.03 -1.26
CA LYS A 319 -10.68 16.01 -1.78
C LYS A 319 -9.24 15.55 -1.58
N GLY A 320 -8.43 15.61 -2.64
CA GLY A 320 -7.03 15.21 -2.64
C GLY A 320 -6.80 13.73 -2.94
N VAL A 321 -7.84 12.89 -3.04
CA VAL A 321 -7.69 11.50 -3.45
C VAL A 321 -7.30 11.41 -4.92
N SER A 322 -6.22 10.68 -5.20
CA SER A 322 -5.74 10.44 -6.55
C SER A 322 -6.63 9.42 -7.26
N VAL A 323 -7.08 9.80 -8.46
CA VAL A 323 -7.90 8.96 -9.34
C VAL A 323 -7.31 9.00 -10.74
N TYR A 324 -7.02 7.83 -11.29
CA TYR A 324 -6.36 7.69 -12.59
C TYR A 324 -6.77 6.41 -13.31
N THR A 325 -6.50 6.33 -14.60
CA THR A 325 -6.63 5.08 -15.37
C THR A 325 -5.31 4.34 -15.45
N ARG A 326 -5.37 3.02 -15.55
CA ARG A 326 -4.23 2.16 -15.85
C ARG A 326 -4.68 1.04 -16.77
N ASP A 327 -3.74 0.37 -17.41
CA ASP A 327 -4.00 -0.90 -18.07
C ASP A 327 -4.71 -1.88 -17.12
N SER A 328 -5.58 -2.72 -17.66
CA SER A 328 -6.35 -3.66 -16.86
C SER A 328 -5.44 -4.70 -16.23
N LEU A 329 -5.62 -4.91 -14.92
CA LEU A 329 -4.81 -5.83 -14.13
C LEU A 329 -5.27 -7.29 -14.27
N ILE A 330 -6.58 -7.52 -14.52
CA ILE A 330 -7.23 -8.85 -14.43
C ILE A 330 -7.91 -9.24 -15.73
#